data_AF-A0A962Q9E9-F1
#
_entry.id   AF-A0A962Q9E9-F1
#
_cell.length_a   1.000
_cell.length_b   1.000
_cell.length_c   1.000
_cell.angle_alpha   90.00
_cell.angle_beta   90.00
_cell.angle_gamma   90.00
#
_symmetry.space_group_name_H-M   'P 1'
#
loop_
_entity.id
_entity.type
_entity.pdbx_description
1 polymer ?
#
loop_
_entity_poly.entity_id
_entity_poly.type
_entity_poly.pdbx_seq_one_letter_code
_entity_poly.pdbx_strand_id
1 'polypeptide(L)' 'MTNKQSKSKVTSFRLSDMAESILEELSSRLGISKASVVELALRKYNEIENNAKTKNNN' A
#
# COMPACT_ATOMS: atom_id res chain seq x y z
N MET A 1 -22.18 22.39 -13.68
CA MET A 1 -21.76 21.32 -12.75
C MET A 1 -20.32 20.95 -13.07
N THR A 2 -19.33 21.43 -12.29
CA THR A 2 -17.92 21.13 -12.55
C THR A 2 -17.55 19.82 -11.87
N ASN A 3 -17.42 18.75 -12.67
CA ASN A 3 -16.96 17.45 -12.22
C ASN A 3 -15.48 17.58 -11.82
N LYS A 4 -15.17 17.71 -10.52
CA LYS A 4 -13.80 17.61 -10.01
C LYS A 4 -13.35 16.16 -10.17
N GLN A 5 -12.83 15.81 -11.35
CA GLN A 5 -12.04 14.59 -11.52
C GLN A 5 -10.79 14.72 -10.65
N SER A 6 -10.81 14.06 -9.49
CA SER A 6 -9.64 13.87 -8.64
C SER A 6 -8.60 13.10 -9.45
N LYS A 7 -7.59 13.82 -9.99
CA LYS A 7 -6.44 13.18 -10.64
C LYS A 7 -5.77 12.24 -9.65
N SER A 8 -5.79 10.94 -9.95
CA SER A 8 -5.00 9.96 -9.21
C SER A 8 -3.51 10.33 -9.34
N LYS A 9 -2.84 10.56 -8.20
CA LYS A 9 -1.42 10.92 -8.17
C LYS A 9 -0.59 9.65 -8.31
N VAL A 10 -0.05 9.42 -9.51
CA VAL A 10 0.83 8.28 -9.78
C VAL A 10 2.23 8.60 -9.25
N THR A 11 2.80 7.68 -8.49
CA THR A 11 4.19 7.74 -8.02
C THR A 11 4.91 6.46 -8.45
N SER A 12 6.17 6.57 -8.85
CA SER A 12 7.01 5.42 -9.17
C SER A 12 8.22 5.39 -8.23
N PHE A 13 8.63 4.17 -7.87
CA PHE A 13 9.82 3.92 -7.07
C PHE A 13 10.41 2.57 -7.50
N ARG A 14 11.70 2.37 -7.25
CA ARG A 14 12.37 1.11 -7.53
C ARG A 14 12.34 0.21 -6.29
N LEU A 15 12.18 -1.08 -6.54
CA LEU A 15 12.28 -2.12 -5.53
C LEU A 15 13.59 -2.88 -5.72
N SER A 16 14.04 -3.57 -4.68
CA SER A 16 15.04 -4.62 -4.84
C SER A 16 14.42 -5.86 -5.48
N ASP A 17 15.23 -6.70 -6.11
CA ASP A 17 14.78 -7.92 -6.80
C ASP A 17 14.00 -8.86 -5.85
N MET A 18 14.44 -8.94 -4.58
CA MET A 18 13.76 -9.71 -3.55
C MET A 18 12.37 -9.13 -3.23
N ALA A 19 12.28 -7.80 -3.08
CA ALA A 19 11.00 -7.14 -2.78
C ALA A 19 10.04 -7.25 -3.98
N GLU A 20 10.54 -7.19 -5.21
CA GLU A 20 9.74 -7.41 -6.41
C GLU A 20 9.21 -8.86 -6.48
N SER A 21 10.04 -9.85 -6.17
CA SER A 21 9.63 -11.26 -6.16
C SER A 21 8.52 -11.53 -5.14
N ILE A 22 8.64 -10.98 -3.93
CA ILE A 22 7.60 -11.08 -2.89
C ILE A 22 6.32 -10.39 -3.37
N LEU A 23 6.44 -9.22 -4.00
CA LEU A 23 5.28 -8.46 -4.48
C LEU A 23 4.54 -9.22 -5.59
N GLU A 24 5.26 -9.86 -6.52
CA GLU A 24 4.70 -10.72 -7.57
C GLU A 24 3.95 -11.91 -6.96
N GLU A 25 4.57 -12.62 -6.02
CA GLU A 25 3.96 -13.77 -5.36
C GLU A 25 2.65 -13.38 -4.64
N LEU A 26 2.66 -12.28 -3.89
CA LEU A 26 1.47 -11.79 -3.19
C LEU A 26 0.38 -11.34 -4.17
N SER A 27 0.75 -10.66 -5.25
CA SER A 27 -0.15 -10.24 -6.31
C SER A 27 -0.86 -11.46 -6.92
N SER A 28 -0.10 -12.51 -7.23
CA SER A 28 -0.63 -13.76 -7.77
C SER A 28 -1.54 -14.51 -6.79
N ARG A 29 -1.15 -14.61 -5.51
CA ARG A 29 -1.93 -15.32 -4.49
C ARG A 29 -3.26 -14.64 -4.18
N LEU A 30 -3.28 -13.31 -4.19
CA LEU A 30 -4.47 -12.51 -3.88
C LEU A 30 -5.33 -12.21 -5.11
N GLY A 31 -4.83 -12.44 -6.32
CA GLY A 31 -5.55 -12.16 -7.57
C GLY A 31 -5.78 -10.67 -7.80
N ILE A 32 -4.93 -9.79 -7.25
CA ILE A 32 -5.02 -8.33 -7.38
C ILE A 32 -3.74 -7.76 -7.96
N SER A 33 -3.78 -6.51 -8.43
CA SER A 33 -2.59 -5.85 -8.99
C SER A 33 -1.50 -5.60 -7.94
N LYS A 34 -0.23 -5.61 -8.36
CA LYS A 34 0.92 -5.22 -7.51
C LYS A 34 0.71 -3.86 -6.83
N ALA A 35 0.15 -2.88 -7.54
CA ALA A 35 -0.15 -1.56 -6.99
C ALA A 35 -1.17 -1.65 -5.83
N SER A 36 -2.21 -2.47 -5.98
CA SER A 36 -3.19 -2.71 -4.93
C SER A 36 -2.59 -3.43 -3.72
N VAL A 37 -1.65 -4.37 -3.93
CA VAL A 37 -0.91 -5.00 -2.82
C VAL A 37 -0.10 -3.97 -2.04
N VAL A 38 0.62 -3.09 -2.73
CA VAL A 38 1.39 -2.00 -2.08
C VAL A 38 0.46 -1.07 -1.30
N GLU A 39 -0.67 -0.69 -1.88
CA GLU A 39 -1.66 0.15 -1.19
C GLU A 39 -2.18 -0.52 0.09
N LEU A 40 -2.54 -1.81 0.04
CA LEU A 40 -2.97 -2.57 1.21
C LEU A 40 -1.87 -2.64 2.27
N ALA A 41 -0.62 -2.88 1.87
CA ALA A 41 0.51 -2.93 2.78
C ALA A 41 0.72 -1.58 3.50
N LEU A 42 0.63 -0.46 2.77
CA LEU A 42 0.74 0.88 3.36
C LEU A 42 -0.41 1.19 4.34
N ARG A 43 -1.64 0.82 3.98
CA ARG A 43 -2.80 0.98 4.89
C ARG A 43 -2.61 0.17 6.17
N LYS A 44 -2.16 -1.10 6.05
CA LYS A 44 -1.88 -1.96 7.20
C LYS A 44 -0.75 -1.43 8.07
N TYR A 45 0.32 -0.93 7.45
CA TYR A 45 1.41 -0.30 8.18
C TYR A 45 0.94 0.90 9.01
N ASN A 46 0.13 1.79 8.41
CA ASN A 46 -0.43 2.94 9.11
C ASN A 46 -1.36 2.53 10.27
N GLU A 47 -2.19 1.49 10.10
CA GLU A 47 -3.02 0.95 11.19
C GLU A 47 -2.16 0.45 12.35
N ILE A 48 -1.07 -0.27 12.08
CA ILE A 48 -0.15 -0.79 13.09
C ILE A 48 0.54 0.37 13.84
N GLU A 49 1.04 1.37 13.10
CA GLU A 49 1.66 2.55 13.71
C GLU A 49 0.68 3.32 14.61
N ASN A 50 -0.55 3.51 14.14
CA ASN A 50 -1.57 4.23 14.91
C ASN A 50 -1.99 3.45 16.16
N ASN A 51 -2.10 2.12 16.06
CA ASN A 51 -2.41 1.25 17.20
C ASN A 51 -1.26 1.17 18.21
N ALA A 52 0.00 1.27 17.75
CA ALA A 52 1.15 1.34 18.64
C ALA A 52 1.19 2.67 19.42
N LYS A 53 0.84 3.79 18.76
CA LYS A 53 0.79 5.11 19.40
C LYS A 53 -0.33 5.23 20.43
N THR A 54 -1.50 4.64 20.20
CA THR A 54 -2.61 4.68 21.18
C THR A 54 -2.35 3.82 22.42
N LYS A 55 -1.61 2.72 22.31
CA LYS A 55 -1.24 1.87 23.46
C LYS A 55 -0.20 2.49 24.39
N ASN A 56 0.63 3.42 23.92
CA ASN A 56 1.68 4.05 24.74
C ASN A 56 1.19 5.28 25.54
N ASN A 57 -0.06 5.70 25.36
CA ASN A 57 -0.63 6.91 26.00
C ASN A 57 -1.70 6.58 27.07
N ASN A 58 -1.83 5.32 27.47
CA ASN A 58 -2.75 4.83 28.51
C ASN A 58 -1.96 4.13 29.62
#